data_AF-A0AA88EIF8-F1
#
_entry.id   AF-A0AA88EIF8-F1
#
_cell.length_a   1.000
_cell.length_b   1.000
_cell.length_c   1.000
_cell.angle_alpha   90.00
_cell.angle_beta   90.00
_cell.angle_gamma   90.00
#
_symmetry.space_group_name_H-M   'P 1'
#
loop_
_entity.id
_entity.type
_entity.pdbx_description
1 polymer ?
#
loop_
_entity_poly.entity_id
_entity_poly.type
_entity_poly.pdbx_seq_one_letter_code
_entity_poly.pdbx_strand_id
1 'polypeptide(L)' 'MDLKNPFPNNEGSVHLWQGDDDRLVPVTLQRYIVSKLPWIRYHELPGAGHLFPHADGMGEAIMKELLTGEK' A
#
# COMPACT_ATOMS: atom_id res chain seq x y z
N MET A 1 -11.23 -12.75 -5.93
CA MET A 1 -10.82 -13.00 -4.54
C MET A 1 -12.05 -12.81 -3.68
N ASP A 2 -12.23 -13.66 -2.67
CA ASP A 2 -13.33 -13.56 -1.71
C ASP A 2 -12.75 -13.27 -0.31
N LEU A 3 -12.08 -12.11 -0.20
CA LEU A 3 -11.55 -11.60 1.06
C LEU A 3 -12.40 -10.40 1.48
N LYS A 4 -12.98 -10.50 2.67
CA LYS A 4 -13.77 -9.43 3.27
C LYS A 4 -12.84 -8.44 3.98
N ASN A 5 -13.29 -7.19 4.07
CA ASN A 5 -12.62 -6.19 4.88
C ASN A 5 -12.54 -6.70 6.34
N PRO A 6 -11.34 -6.86 6.93
CA PRO A 6 -11.20 -7.30 8.32
C PRO A 6 -11.65 -6.24 9.34
N PHE A 7 -11.82 -4.98 8.92
CA PHE A 7 -12.22 -3.85 9.77
C PHE A 7 -13.50 -3.16 9.23
N PRO A 8 -14.66 -3.83 9.26
CA PRO A 8 -15.89 -3.32 8.66
C PRO A 8 -16.50 -2.13 9.42
N ASN A 9 -16.11 -1.88 10.67
CA ASN A 9 -16.64 -0.80 11.52
C ASN A 9 -15.62 0.34 11.71
N ASN A 10 -14.63 0.47 10.80
CA ASN A 10 -13.57 1.46 10.85
C ASN A 10 -12.66 1.38 12.10
N GLU A 11 -12.56 0.20 12.72
CA GLU A 11 -11.64 -0.08 13.83
C GLU A 11 -10.16 -0.19 13.37
N GLY A 12 -9.91 -0.19 12.06
CA GLY A 12 -8.60 -0.24 11.45
C GLY A 12 -8.64 -0.09 9.93
N SER A 13 -7.48 -0.22 9.29
CA SER A 13 -7.34 -0.17 7.84
C SER A 13 -6.27 -1.12 7.35
N VAL A 14 -6.37 -1.54 6.09
CA VAL A 14 -5.32 -2.28 5.39
C VAL A 14 -4.77 -1.39 4.28
N HIS A 15 -3.45 -1.26 4.26
CA HIS A 15 -2.74 -0.43 3.29
C HIS A 15 -1.78 -1.30 2.48
N LEU A 16 -1.60 -0.95 1.20
CA LEU A 16 -0.68 -1.61 0.28
C LEU A 16 0.18 -0.56 -0.41
N TRP A 17 1.49 -0.63 -0.23
CA TRP A 17 2.46 0.25 -0.90
C TRP A 17 3.21 -0.52 -1.99
N GLN A 18 3.44 0.13 -3.13
CA GLN A 18 4.16 -0.44 -4.26
C GLN A 18 4.90 0.64 -5.04
N GLY A 19 6.20 0.43 -5.30
CA GLY A 19 6.92 1.21 -6.29
C GLY A 19 6.54 0.79 -7.71
N ASP A 20 6.31 1.74 -8.61
CA ASP A 20 5.90 1.42 -10.00
C ASP A 20 7.07 1.05 -10.94
N ASP A 21 8.32 1.36 -10.55
CA ASP A 21 9.55 0.85 -11.17
C ASP A 21 10.16 -0.30 -10.36
N ASP A 22 9.33 -1.05 -9.64
CA ASP A 22 9.74 -2.30 -9.00
C ASP A 22 10.07 -3.36 -10.08
N ARG A 23 11.34 -3.71 -10.16
CA ARG A 23 11.89 -4.67 -11.13
C ARG A 23 11.89 -6.11 -10.66
N LEU A 24 11.46 -6.36 -9.41
CA LEU A 24 11.28 -7.71 -8.85
C LEU A 24 9.81 -8.13 -8.89
N VAL A 25 8.90 -7.22 -8.52
CA VAL A 25 7.46 -7.48 -8.47
C VAL A 25 6.72 -6.48 -9.37
N PRO A 26 6.05 -6.92 -10.46
CA PRO A 26 5.33 -6.01 -11.35
C PRO A 26 4.16 -5.32 -10.65
N VAL A 27 4.10 -3.99 -10.72
CA VAL A 27 3.03 -3.14 -10.15
C VAL A 27 1.61 -3.54 -10.58
N THR A 28 1.47 -4.20 -11.72
CA THR A 28 0.19 -4.69 -12.24
C THR A 28 -0.49 -5.69 -11.31
N LEU A 29 0.27 -6.44 -10.50
CA LEU A 29 -0.29 -7.39 -9.54
C LEU A 29 -1.02 -6.65 -8.41
N GLN A 30 -0.42 -5.58 -7.88
CA GLN A 30 -1.01 -4.76 -6.82
C GLN A 30 -2.22 -4.01 -7.33
N ARG A 31 -2.15 -3.44 -8.55
CA ARG A 31 -3.30 -2.85 -9.26
C ARG A 31 -4.45 -3.85 -9.42
N TYR A 32 -4.16 -5.11 -9.76
CA TYR A 32 -5.18 -6.15 -9.84
C TYR A 32 -5.79 -6.45 -8.46
N ILE A 33 -4.98 -6.62 -7.42
CA ILE A 33 -5.44 -6.89 -6.05
C ILE A 33 -6.41 -5.79 -5.59
N VAL A 34 -6.04 -4.52 -5.73
CA VAL A 34 -6.86 -3.39 -5.26
C VAL A 34 -8.13 -3.22 -6.10
N SER A 35 -8.11 -3.61 -7.38
CA SER A 35 -9.33 -3.69 -8.21
C SER A 35 -10.33 -4.75 -7.72
N LYS A 36 -9.85 -5.80 -7.02
CA LYS A 36 -10.69 -6.87 -6.46
C LYS A 36 -11.05 -6.63 -5.01
N LEU A 37 -10.22 -5.92 -4.26
CA LEU A 37 -10.35 -5.65 -2.83
C LEU A 37 -10.38 -4.13 -2.59
N PRO A 38 -11.49 -3.44 -2.90
CA PRO A 38 -11.57 -1.98 -2.85
C PRO A 38 -11.46 -1.39 -1.43
N TRP A 39 -11.48 -2.22 -0.40
CA TRP A 39 -11.26 -1.83 0.99
C TRP A 39 -9.78 -1.66 1.34
N ILE A 40 -8.85 -2.07 0.47
CA ILE A 40 -7.41 -1.82 0.63
C ILE A 40 -7.10 -0.37 0.19
N ARG A 41 -6.42 0.38 1.05
CA ARG A 41 -5.86 1.70 0.70
C ARG A 41 -4.57 1.50 -0.08
N TYR A 42 -4.56 1.89 -1.35
CA TYR A 42 -3.42 1.68 -2.24
C TYR A 42 -2.53 2.93 -2.34
N HIS A 43 -1.23 2.70 -2.26
CA HIS A 43 -0.19 3.71 -2.32
C HIS A 43 0.83 3.29 -3.38
N GLU A 44 0.63 3.75 -4.61
CA GLU A 44 1.61 3.58 -5.67
C GLU A 44 2.63 4.72 -5.60
N LEU A 45 3.93 4.40 -5.69
CA LEU A 45 5.03 5.35 -5.61
C LEU A 45 5.70 5.49 -6.99
N PRO A 46 5.46 6.60 -7.72
CA PRO A 46 6.07 6.83 -9.02
C PRO A 46 7.60 6.88 -8.96
N GLY A 47 8.26 6.15 -9.85
CA GLY A 47 9.71 6.04 -9.97
C GLY A 47 10.39 5.21 -8.87
N ALA A 48 9.64 4.70 -7.89
CA ALA A 48 10.21 3.93 -6.80
C ALA A 48 10.34 2.45 -7.18
N GLY A 49 11.44 1.82 -6.75
CA GLY A 49 11.68 0.39 -6.95
C GLY A 49 11.32 -0.45 -5.72
N HIS A 50 11.67 -1.74 -5.76
CA HIS A 50 11.37 -2.71 -4.71
C HIS A 50 11.84 -2.29 -3.30
N LEU A 51 12.98 -1.61 -3.23
CA LEU A 51 13.63 -1.23 -1.98
C LEU A 51 13.19 0.15 -1.46
N PHE A 52 12.08 0.72 -1.97
CA PHE A 52 11.55 1.99 -1.50
C PHE A 52 11.38 2.07 0.04
N PRO A 53 11.05 0.99 0.79
CA PRO A 53 10.91 1.10 2.25
C PRO A 53 12.21 1.47 2.97
N HIS A 54 13.37 1.29 2.32
CA HIS A 54 14.68 1.64 2.87
C HIS A 54 15.12 3.08 2.56
N ALA A 55 14.37 3.82 1.74
CA ALA A 55 14.68 5.22 1.49
C ALA A 55 14.49 6.05 2.78
N ASP A 56 15.33 7.06 2.96
CA ASP A 56 15.28 7.93 4.13
C ASP A 56 13.88 8.54 4.31
N GLY A 57 13.34 8.44 5.52
CA GLY A 57 12.02 8.96 5.87
C GLY A 57 10.83 8.06 5.49
N MET A 58 11.01 7.03 4.65
CA MET A 58 9.87 6.19 4.23
C MET A 58 9.25 5.39 5.36
N GLY A 59 10.04 4.91 6.31
CA GLY A 59 9.51 4.22 7.51
C GLY A 59 8.62 5.14 8.34
N GLU A 60 9.03 6.39 8.55
CA GLU A 60 8.23 7.39 9.27
C GLU A 60 6.96 7.73 8.50
N ALA A 61 7.05 7.96 7.19
CA ALA A 61 5.88 8.27 6.35
C ALA A 61 4.84 7.13 6.35
N ILE A 62 5.28 5.87 6.25
CA ILE A 62 4.40 4.68 6.32
C ILE A 62 3.73 4.61 7.70
N MET A 63 4.49 4.78 8.79
CA MET A 63 3.95 4.73 10.15
C MET A 63 2.99 5.88 10.44
N LYS A 64 3.29 7.09 9.94
CA LYS A 64 2.44 8.26 10.09
C LYS A 64 1.10 8.05 9.38
N GLU A 65 1.12 7.62 8.12
CA GLU A 65 -0.09 7.29 7.37
C GLU A 65 -0.92 6.19 8.06
N LEU A 66 -0.26 5.17 8.63
CA LEU A 66 -0.96 4.09 9.33
C LEU A 66 -1.62 4.56 10.64
N LEU A 67 -0.97 5.42 11.41
CA LEU A 67 -1.41 5.81 12.76
C LEU A 67 -2.33 7.04 12.77
N THR A 68 -2.13 7.98 11.84
CA THR A 68 -2.87 9.25 11.82
C THR A 68 -3.71 9.43 10.56
N GLY A 69 -3.44 8.67 9.49
CA GLY A 69 -4.05 8.88 8.17
C GLY A 69 -3.54 10.13 7.44
N GLU A 70 -2.38 10.67 7.86
CA GLU A 70 -1.70 11.77 7.20
C GLU A 70 -0.57 11.24 6.29
N LYS A 71 -0.60 11.63 5.01
CA LYS A 71 0.49 11.40 4.06
C LYS A 71 1.60 12.45 4.18
#